data_AF-H3H0G5-F1
#
_entry.id   AF-H3H0G5-F1
#
_cell.length_a   1.000
_cell.length_b   1.000
_cell.length_c   1.000
_cell.angle_alpha   90.00
_cell.angle_beta   90.00
_cell.angle_gamma   90.00
#
_symmetry.space_group_name_H-M   'P 1'
#
loop_
_entity.id
_entity.type
_entity.pdbx_description
1 polymer ?
#
loop_
_entity_poly.entity_id
_entity_poly.type
_entity_poly.pdbx_seq_one_letter_code
_entity_poly.pdbx_strand_id
1 'polypeptide(L)'
;MPASSLLITGMITSMTEKYGLYQSTGDRAYLSELYNKVELYGILYLVGAAVIAIFMYMQTYCFKFIEEKTTTRLRNTNFEGLCRQNVGFFDEKENATGALTADLATNATKVALLSGDSQARVFQAIFTLTAALVISFGFGSWLLSLIMLAIMPFLLFGHFARMKQMHSGGLISDDLAIPGAHASEVLSNIRTVTALGIEKRSADVFNDLLEEPLQK
;
A
#
# COMPACT_ATOMS: atom_id res chain seq x y z
N MET A 1 -11.15 1.25 12.28
CA MET A 1 -11.59 2.42 13.07
C MET A 1 -12.23 1.92 14.36
N PRO A 2 -11.53 2.01 15.50
CA PRO A 2 -11.99 1.39 16.75
C PRO A 2 -13.22 2.09 17.38
N ALA A 3 -13.43 3.37 17.09
CA ALA A 3 -14.60 4.12 17.58
C ALA A 3 -15.90 3.71 16.87
N SER A 4 -15.88 3.46 15.55
CA SER A 4 -17.07 3.02 14.82
C SER A 4 -17.49 1.61 15.21
N SER A 5 -16.54 0.72 15.49
CA SER A 5 -16.86 -0.61 16.02
C SER A 5 -17.58 -0.55 17.37
N LEU A 6 -17.22 0.37 18.26
CA LEU A 6 -17.92 0.53 19.54
C LEU A 6 -19.37 0.99 19.37
N LEU A 7 -19.63 1.93 18.46
CA LEU A 7 -20.99 2.39 18.18
C LEU A 7 -21.85 1.27 17.60
N ILE A 8 -21.30 0.49 16.67
CA ILE A 8 -22.00 -0.64 16.06
C ILE A 8 -22.25 -1.74 17.10
N THR A 9 -21.25 -2.08 17.91
CA THR A 9 -21.41 -3.05 19.00
C THR A 9 -22.45 -2.58 20.01
N GLY A 10 -22.41 -1.31 20.44
CA GLY A 10 -23.41 -0.73 21.34
C GLY A 10 -24.83 -0.77 20.76
N MET A 11 -24.97 -0.52 19.46
CA MET A 11 -26.25 -0.66 18.76
C MET A 11 -26.74 -2.12 18.77
N ILE A 12 -25.89 -3.08 18.39
CA ILE A 12 -26.24 -4.51 18.36
C ILE A 12 -26.58 -5.02 19.76
N THR A 13 -25.84 -4.62 20.79
CA THR A 13 -26.13 -4.99 22.18
C THR A 13 -27.48 -4.44 22.61
N SER A 14 -27.75 -3.14 22.35
CA SER A 14 -29.06 -2.54 22.66
C SER A 14 -30.21 -3.19 21.89
N MET A 15 -29.98 -3.61 20.64
CA MET A 15 -30.97 -4.35 19.86
C MET A 15 -31.24 -5.73 20.46
N THR A 16 -30.19 -6.47 20.80
CA THR A 16 -30.30 -7.83 21.34
C THR A 16 -30.96 -7.85 22.72
N GLU A 17 -30.61 -6.91 23.58
CA GLU A 17 -31.15 -6.79 24.94
C GLU A 17 -32.63 -6.42 24.93
N LYS A 18 -33.02 -5.37 24.20
CA LYS A 18 -34.42 -4.92 24.14
C LYS A 18 -35.32 -5.88 23.37
N TYR A 19 -34.80 -6.53 22.32
CA TYR A 19 -35.55 -7.55 21.59
C TYR A 19 -35.72 -8.84 22.41
N GLY A 20 -34.69 -9.24 23.17
CA GLY A 20 -34.79 -10.36 24.11
C GLY A 20 -35.80 -10.11 25.23
N LEU A 21 -35.83 -8.88 25.78
CA LEU A 21 -36.82 -8.46 26.78
C LEU A 21 -38.24 -8.43 26.19
N TYR A 22 -38.41 -7.94 24.96
CA TYR A 22 -39.69 -8.01 24.26
C TYR A 22 -40.19 -9.46 24.11
N GLN A 23 -39.30 -10.40 23.76
CA GLN A 23 -39.66 -11.79 23.59
C GLN A 23 -40.03 -12.49 24.91
N SER A 24 -39.48 -12.03 26.04
CA SER A 24 -39.78 -12.58 27.37
C SER A 24 -41.01 -11.94 28.04
N THR A 25 -41.30 -10.66 27.79
CA THR A 25 -42.34 -9.90 28.49
C THR A 25 -43.59 -9.65 27.63
N GLY A 26 -43.48 -9.75 26.30
CA GLY A 26 -44.59 -9.54 25.35
C GLY A 26 -45.10 -8.10 25.25
N ASP A 27 -44.45 -7.15 25.94
CA ASP A 27 -44.88 -5.76 26.03
C ASP A 27 -44.29 -4.90 24.91
N ARG A 28 -45.16 -4.23 24.13
CA ARG A 28 -44.77 -3.43 22.95
C ARG A 28 -44.02 -2.14 23.30
N ALA A 29 -44.02 -1.71 24.56
CA ALA A 29 -43.28 -0.53 25.01
C ALA A 29 -41.75 -0.66 24.77
N TYR A 30 -41.20 -1.87 24.86
CA TYR A 30 -39.77 -2.12 24.59
C TYR A 30 -39.39 -1.94 23.12
N LEU A 31 -40.37 -2.09 22.21
CA LEU A 31 -40.18 -1.99 20.77
C LEU A 31 -40.14 -0.53 20.29
N SER A 32 -40.91 0.36 20.91
CA SER A 32 -40.85 1.81 20.63
C SER A 32 -39.60 2.46 21.23
N GLU A 33 -39.15 2.01 22.40
CA GLU A 33 -37.89 2.46 22.99
C GLU A 33 -36.68 1.99 22.16
N LEU A 34 -36.74 0.76 21.61
CA LEU A 34 -35.74 0.25 20.68
C LEU A 34 -35.62 1.13 19.43
N TYR A 35 -36.75 1.50 18.81
CA TYR A 35 -36.76 2.32 17.60
C TYR A 35 -36.09 3.68 17.83
N ASN A 36 -36.44 4.37 18.93
CA ASN A 36 -35.82 5.65 19.29
C ASN A 36 -34.30 5.53 19.53
N LYS A 37 -33.84 4.47 20.20
CA LYS A 37 -32.40 4.28 20.44
C LYS A 37 -31.65 4.00 19.14
N VAL A 38 -32.20 3.15 18.26
CA VAL A 38 -31.59 2.84 16.98
C VAL A 38 -31.53 4.07 16.07
N GLU A 39 -32.60 4.88 16.05
CA GLU A 39 -32.63 6.15 15.31
C GLU A 39 -31.54 7.12 15.82
N LEU A 40 -31.40 7.27 17.14
CA LEU A 40 -30.37 8.11 17.75
C LEU A 40 -28.94 7.62 17.43
N TYR A 41 -28.67 6.31 17.52
CA TYR A 41 -27.38 5.74 17.12
C TYR A 41 -27.11 5.90 15.62
N GLY A 42 -28.14 5.77 14.77
CA GLY A 42 -28.04 5.98 13.33
C GLY A 42 -27.68 7.42 12.97
N ILE A 43 -28.31 8.41 13.61
CA ILE A 43 -27.98 9.83 13.43
C ILE A 43 -26.56 10.12 13.92
N LEU A 44 -26.17 9.62 15.10
CA LEU A 44 -24.81 9.76 15.62
C LEU A 44 -23.75 9.17 14.68
N TYR A 45 -24.04 8.01 14.07
CA TYR A 45 -23.15 7.38 13.11
C TYR A 45 -22.99 8.23 11.83
N LEU A 46 -24.09 8.77 11.30
CA LEU A 46 -24.06 9.66 10.14
C LEU A 46 -23.26 10.94 10.40
N VAL A 47 -23.53 11.59 11.53
CA VAL A 47 -22.80 12.81 11.92
C VAL A 47 -21.32 12.49 12.14
N GLY A 48 -21.01 11.39 12.84
CA GLY A 48 -19.64 10.94 13.05
C GLY A 48 -18.92 10.65 11.74
N ALA A 49 -19.57 10.00 10.78
CA ALA A 49 -19.01 9.72 9.46
C ALA A 49 -18.74 11.02 8.67
N ALA A 50 -19.66 11.98 8.70
CA ALA A 50 -19.46 13.28 8.05
C ALA A 50 -18.27 14.04 8.63
N VAL A 51 -18.16 14.06 9.96
CA VAL A 51 -17.02 14.69 10.66
C VAL A 51 -15.71 14.02 10.26
N ILE A 52 -15.64 12.68 10.33
CA ILE A 52 -14.44 11.92 9.94
C ILE A 52 -14.06 12.20 8.48
N ALA A 53 -15.03 12.25 7.57
CA ALA A 53 -14.79 12.55 6.16
C ALA A 53 -14.14 13.94 5.97
N ILE A 54 -14.62 14.95 6.69
CA ILE A 54 -14.06 16.31 6.65
C ILE A 54 -12.61 16.31 7.17
N PHE A 55 -12.35 15.66 8.30
CA PHE A 55 -11.00 15.59 8.87
C PHE A 55 -10.03 14.79 7.99
N MET A 56 -10.46 13.67 7.42
CA MET A 56 -9.64 12.90 6.49
C MET A 56 -9.34 13.70 5.23
N TYR A 57 -10.34 14.40 4.68
CA TYR A 57 -10.13 15.27 3.53
C TYR A 57 -9.11 16.37 3.83
N MET A 58 -9.26 17.05 4.97
CA MET A 58 -8.32 18.10 5.40
C MET A 58 -6.91 17.54 5.61
N GLN A 59 -6.78 16.39 6.27
CA GLN A 59 -5.49 15.73 6.47
C GLN A 59 -4.82 15.40 5.12
N THR A 60 -5.53 14.70 4.23
CA THR A 60 -4.98 14.32 2.92
C THR A 60 -4.63 15.55 2.10
N TYR A 61 -5.44 16.62 2.14
CA TYR A 61 -5.16 17.86 1.45
C TYR A 61 -3.86 18.52 1.95
N CYS A 62 -3.69 18.64 3.27
CA CYS A 62 -2.49 19.22 3.87
C CYS A 62 -1.22 18.43 3.50
N PHE A 63 -1.26 17.09 3.59
CA PHE A 63 -0.11 16.26 3.22
C PHE A 63 0.21 16.34 1.73
N LYS A 64 -0.81 16.37 0.86
CA LYS A 64 -0.61 16.56 -0.58
C LYS A 64 -0.01 17.92 -0.92
N PHE A 65 -0.43 18.97 -0.24
CA PHE A 65 0.14 20.31 -0.42
C PHE A 65 1.63 20.34 -0.02
N ILE A 66 1.97 19.71 1.11
CA ILE A 66 3.37 19.59 1.56
C ILE A 66 4.19 18.75 0.57
N GLU A 67 3.63 17.66 0.05
CA GLU A 67 4.23 16.80 -0.96
C GLU A 67 4.58 17.58 -2.24
N GLU A 68 3.62 18.33 -2.79
CA GLU A 68 3.79 19.10 -4.01
C GLU A 68 4.86 20.20 -3.83
N LYS A 69 4.81 20.92 -2.70
CA LYS A 69 5.81 21.93 -2.37
C LYS A 69 7.22 21.33 -2.25
N THR A 70 7.33 20.17 -1.63
CA THR A 70 8.60 19.47 -1.45
C THR A 70 9.13 18.96 -2.79
N THR A 71 8.29 18.36 -3.64
CA THR A 71 8.70 17.88 -4.97
C THR A 71 9.19 19.02 -5.85
N THR A 72 8.52 20.17 -5.80
CA THR A 72 8.90 21.36 -6.59
C THR A 72 10.24 21.89 -6.14
N ARG A 73 10.46 21.98 -4.82
CA ARG A 73 11.76 22.40 -4.26
C ARG A 73 12.88 21.43 -4.62
N LEU A 74 12.64 20.13 -4.55
CA LEU A 74 13.62 19.11 -4.92
C LEU A 74 14.01 19.23 -6.40
N ARG A 75 13.01 19.36 -7.29
CA ARG A 75 13.25 19.55 -8.73
C ARG A 75 14.08 20.80 -9.02
N ASN A 76 13.75 21.92 -8.40
CA ASN A 76 14.51 23.16 -8.59
C ASN A 76 15.95 23.04 -8.08
N THR A 77 16.14 22.47 -6.90
CA THR A 77 17.48 22.34 -6.30
C THR A 77 18.36 21.38 -7.11
N ASN A 78 17.79 20.28 -7.60
CA ASN A 78 18.52 19.31 -8.40
C ASN A 78 18.82 19.85 -9.81
N PHE A 79 17.90 20.61 -10.41
CA PHE A 79 18.15 21.31 -11.68
C PHE A 79 19.23 22.38 -11.55
N GLU A 80 19.21 23.17 -10.47
CA GLU A 80 20.26 24.14 -10.18
C GLU A 80 21.63 23.47 -10.01
N GLY A 81 21.68 22.33 -9.32
CA GLY A 81 22.89 21.50 -9.20
C GLY A 81 23.41 21.01 -10.55
N LEU A 82 22.51 20.55 -11.42
CA LEU A 82 22.84 20.14 -12.79
C LEU A 82 23.48 21.27 -13.59
N CYS A 83 22.95 22.49 -13.52
CA CYS A 83 23.49 23.63 -14.25
C CYS A 83 24.89 24.07 -13.77
N ARG A 84 25.30 23.68 -12.55
CA ARG A 84 26.63 23.98 -11.99
C ARG A 84 27.67 22.90 -12.28
N GLN A 85 27.27 21.80 -12.91
CA GLN A 85 28.11 20.66 -13.21
C GLN A 85 29.05 20.95 -14.40
N ASN A 86 30.26 20.40 -14.38
CA ASN A 86 31.26 20.60 -15.45
C ASN A 86 30.85 19.94 -16.76
N VAL A 87 31.33 20.45 -17.90
CA VAL A 87 31.00 19.90 -19.23
C VAL A 87 31.37 18.42 -19.38
N GLY A 88 32.49 17.99 -18.80
CA GLY A 88 32.93 16.59 -18.82
C GLY A 88 32.01 15.62 -18.07
N PHE A 89 31.11 16.12 -17.21
CA PHE A 89 30.08 15.27 -16.61
C PHE A 89 29.01 14.86 -17.63
N PHE A 90 28.69 15.74 -18.59
CA PHE A 90 27.67 15.49 -19.62
C PHE A 90 28.19 14.65 -20.79
N ASP A 91 29.51 14.45 -20.89
CA ASP A 91 30.14 13.56 -21.88
C ASP A 91 30.00 12.07 -21.50
N GLU A 92 29.71 11.76 -20.24
CA GLU A 92 29.50 10.39 -19.78
C GLU A 92 28.17 9.85 -20.34
N LYS A 93 28.16 8.63 -20.88
CA LYS A 93 26.96 8.03 -21.49
C LYS A 93 25.80 7.85 -20.50
N GLU A 94 26.12 7.61 -19.24
CA GLU A 94 25.11 7.55 -18.16
C GLU A 94 24.46 8.91 -17.90
N ASN A 95 25.18 10.00 -18.19
CA ASN A 95 24.74 11.36 -17.95
C ASN A 95 24.18 12.07 -19.18
N ALA A 96 23.66 11.29 -20.14
CA ALA A 96 22.97 11.86 -21.28
C ALA A 96 21.80 12.75 -20.82
N THR A 97 21.55 13.85 -21.52
CA THR A 97 20.54 14.86 -21.15
C THR A 97 19.13 14.26 -20.98
N GLY A 98 18.80 13.24 -21.80
CA GLY A 98 17.55 12.50 -21.70
C GLY A 98 17.47 11.61 -20.45
N ALA A 99 18.57 10.94 -20.10
CA ALA A 99 18.66 10.11 -18.91
C ALA A 99 18.55 10.95 -17.63
N LEU A 100 19.24 12.10 -17.56
CA LEU A 100 19.13 12.99 -16.40
C LEU A 100 17.75 13.63 -16.26
N THR A 101 17.08 13.98 -17.37
CA THR A 101 15.72 14.54 -17.30
C THR A 101 14.74 13.48 -16.79
N ALA A 102 14.87 12.24 -17.25
CA ALA A 102 14.09 11.12 -16.75
C ALA A 102 14.39 10.82 -15.27
N ASP A 103 15.66 10.84 -14.88
CA ASP A 103 16.09 10.58 -13.51
C ASP A 103 15.59 11.69 -12.56
N LEU A 104 15.71 12.96 -12.96
CA LEU A 104 15.16 14.10 -12.23
C LEU A 104 13.65 13.98 -12.01
N ALA A 105 12.90 13.61 -13.05
CA ALA A 105 11.45 13.43 -12.94
C ALA A 105 11.10 12.23 -12.04
N THR A 106 11.82 11.12 -12.18
CA THR A 106 11.50 9.88 -11.48
C THR A 106 11.91 9.92 -10.02
N ASN A 107 13.13 10.38 -9.71
CA ASN A 107 13.65 10.41 -8.34
C ASN A 107 12.98 11.49 -7.50
N ALA A 108 12.71 12.68 -8.06
CA ALA A 108 11.95 13.70 -7.34
C ALA A 108 10.54 13.21 -6.99
N THR A 109 9.88 12.53 -7.93
CA THR A 109 8.53 11.97 -7.70
C THR A 109 8.56 10.84 -6.68
N LYS A 110 9.54 9.93 -6.74
CA LYS A 110 9.71 8.85 -5.74
C LYS A 110 9.91 9.40 -4.33
N VAL A 111 10.77 10.41 -4.15
CA VAL A 111 11.01 11.03 -2.84
C VAL A 111 9.77 11.75 -2.33
N ALA A 112 9.01 12.41 -3.21
CA ALA A 112 7.75 13.04 -2.84
C ALA A 112 6.69 12.02 -2.41
N LEU A 113 6.52 10.93 -3.16
CA LEU A 113 5.61 9.83 -2.80
C LEU A 113 5.97 9.19 -1.45
N LEU A 114 7.27 9.11 -1.13
CA LEU A 114 7.78 8.62 0.15
C LEU A 114 7.65 9.61 1.31
N SER A 115 7.45 10.91 1.02
CA SER A 115 7.37 11.96 2.05
C SER A 115 5.93 12.40 2.32
N GLY A 116 5.04 12.33 1.34
CA GLY A 116 3.63 12.75 1.48
C GLY A 116 2.73 11.63 1.95
N ASP A 117 2.32 10.80 0.99
CA ASP A 117 1.22 9.84 1.14
C ASP A 117 1.57 8.66 2.08
N SER A 118 2.81 8.15 2.03
CA SER A 118 3.30 7.15 2.98
C SER A 118 3.33 7.69 4.42
N GLN A 119 3.75 8.93 4.61
CA GLN A 119 3.90 9.52 5.94
C GLN A 119 2.53 9.73 6.60
N ALA A 120 1.54 10.22 5.85
CA ALA A 120 0.15 10.31 6.30
C ALA A 120 -0.41 8.95 6.75
N ARG A 121 -0.16 7.89 5.96
CA ARG A 121 -0.56 6.52 6.31
C ARG A 121 0.11 6.00 7.57
N VAL A 122 1.41 6.23 7.73
CA VAL A 122 2.15 5.79 8.92
C VAL A 122 1.61 6.47 10.17
N PHE A 123 1.40 7.78 10.13
CA PHE A 123 0.78 8.50 11.26
C PHE A 123 -0.61 7.96 11.56
N GLN A 124 -1.46 7.78 10.55
CA GLN A 124 -2.80 7.22 10.75
C GLN A 124 -2.74 5.82 11.36
N ALA A 125 -1.81 4.96 10.93
CA ALA A 125 -1.63 3.62 11.48
C ALA A 125 -1.20 3.66 12.95
N ILE A 126 -0.25 4.51 13.32
CA ILE A 126 0.22 4.68 14.71
C ILE A 126 -0.95 5.15 15.60
N PHE A 127 -1.65 6.22 15.21
CA PHE A 127 -2.77 6.74 15.99
C PHE A 127 -3.90 5.71 16.10
N THR A 128 -4.19 4.97 15.03
CA THR A 128 -5.21 3.91 15.05
C THR A 128 -4.80 2.78 15.98
N LEU A 129 -3.53 2.37 15.96
CA LEU A 129 -3.00 1.33 16.84
C LEU A 129 -3.04 1.78 18.31
N THR A 130 -2.60 2.99 18.62
CA THR A 130 -2.68 3.56 19.96
C THR A 130 -4.12 3.65 20.45
N ALA A 131 -5.03 4.19 19.64
CA ALA A 131 -6.45 4.28 19.99
C ALA A 131 -7.07 2.89 20.21
N ALA A 132 -6.73 1.92 19.36
CA ALA A 132 -7.20 0.54 19.51
C ALA A 132 -6.70 -0.10 20.80
N LEU A 133 -5.43 0.10 21.17
CA LEU A 133 -4.88 -0.39 22.43
C LEU A 133 -5.58 0.25 23.64
N VAL A 134 -5.71 1.59 23.64
CA VAL A 134 -6.37 2.31 24.74
C VAL A 134 -7.82 1.85 24.92
N ILE A 135 -8.58 1.70 23.83
CA ILE A 135 -9.96 1.21 23.88
C ILE A 135 -10.02 -0.25 24.35
N SER A 136 -9.11 -1.10 23.85
CA SER A 136 -9.06 -2.52 24.19
C SER A 136 -8.76 -2.74 25.68
N PHE A 137 -7.81 -2.00 26.24
CA PHE A 137 -7.50 -2.05 27.68
C PHE A 137 -8.54 -1.34 28.56
N GLY A 138 -9.21 -0.31 28.04
CA GLY A 138 -10.18 0.48 28.80
C GLY A 138 -11.58 -0.13 28.89
N PHE A 139 -12.14 -0.60 27.77
CA PHE A 139 -13.50 -1.14 27.69
C PHE A 139 -13.55 -2.66 27.54
N GLY A 140 -12.44 -3.30 27.17
CA GLY A 140 -12.35 -4.75 26.99
C GLY A 140 -11.83 -5.48 28.23
N SER A 141 -11.89 -6.81 28.18
CA SER A 141 -11.22 -7.66 29.18
C SER A 141 -9.72 -7.64 28.93
N TRP A 142 -8.94 -7.19 29.93
CA TRP A 142 -7.48 -7.08 29.87
C TRP A 142 -6.78 -8.36 29.36
N LEU A 143 -7.36 -9.53 29.67
CA LEU A 143 -6.87 -10.84 29.25
C LEU A 143 -6.96 -11.05 27.73
N LEU A 144 -8.06 -10.61 27.10
CA LEU A 144 -8.29 -10.79 25.67
C LEU A 144 -7.37 -9.87 24.85
N SER A 145 -7.16 -8.65 25.34
CA SER A 145 -6.24 -7.68 24.73
C SER A 145 -4.79 -8.19 24.73
N LEU A 146 -4.36 -8.84 25.82
CA LEU A 146 -3.01 -9.41 25.93
C LEU A 146 -2.78 -10.56 24.93
N ILE A 147 -3.78 -11.42 24.77
CA ILE A 147 -3.73 -12.54 23.80
C ILE A 147 -3.62 -12.00 22.37
N MET A 148 -4.40 -10.98 22.01
CA MET A 148 -4.34 -10.37 20.68
C MET A 148 -3.00 -9.67 20.43
N LEU A 149 -2.40 -9.06 21.45
CA LEU A 149 -1.06 -8.47 21.37
C LEU A 149 0.01 -9.54 21.11
N ALA A 150 -0.11 -10.72 21.72
CA ALA A 150 0.83 -11.82 21.53
C ALA A 150 0.75 -12.46 20.12
N ILE A 151 -0.42 -12.43 19.48
CA ILE A 151 -0.62 -12.97 18.12
C ILE A 151 -0.12 -11.98 17.04
N MET A 152 -0.20 -10.68 17.30
CA MET A 152 0.26 -9.60 16.41
C MET A 152 1.66 -9.83 15.80
N PRO A 153 2.73 -10.12 16.58
CA PRO A 153 4.07 -10.33 16.02
C PRO A 153 4.16 -11.57 15.11
N PHE A 154 3.37 -12.62 15.37
CA PHE A 154 3.34 -13.80 14.51
C PHE A 154 2.73 -13.49 13.14
N LEU A 155 1.67 -12.69 13.10
CA LEU A 155 1.08 -12.20 11.86
C LEU A 155 2.06 -11.31 11.08
N LEU A 156 2.75 -10.39 11.77
CA LEU A 156 3.76 -9.54 11.14
C LEU A 156 4.90 -10.36 10.54
N PHE A 157 5.36 -11.40 11.23
CA PHE A 157 6.38 -12.31 10.72
C PHE A 157 5.92 -13.04 9.46
N GLY A 158 4.67 -13.54 9.43
CA GLY A 158 4.08 -14.16 8.24
C GLY A 158 3.97 -13.18 7.06
N HIS A 159 3.57 -11.94 7.32
CA HIS A 159 3.54 -10.88 6.30
C HIS A 159 4.92 -10.54 5.77
N PHE A 160 5.92 -10.45 6.64
CA PHE A 160 7.31 -10.17 6.25
C PHE A 160 7.90 -11.31 5.42
N ALA A 161 7.67 -12.56 5.82
CA ALA A 161 8.09 -13.74 5.06
C ALA A 161 7.48 -13.75 3.66
N ARG A 162 6.17 -13.49 3.54
CA ARG A 162 5.48 -13.38 2.25
C ARG A 162 6.03 -12.23 1.38
N MET A 163 6.28 -11.07 1.97
CA MET A 163 6.82 -9.92 1.25
C MET A 163 8.25 -10.21 0.75
N LYS A 164 9.08 -10.85 1.56
CA LYS A 164 10.43 -11.30 1.18
C LYS A 164 10.37 -12.32 0.03
N GLN A 165 9.44 -13.26 0.08
CA GLN A 165 9.27 -14.28 -0.96
C GLN A 165 8.79 -13.66 -2.28
N MET A 166 7.92 -12.64 -2.23
CA MET A 166 7.49 -11.91 -3.41
C MET A 166 8.60 -11.04 -4.02
N HIS A 167 9.44 -10.42 -3.19
CA HIS A 167 10.66 -9.73 -3.66
C HIS A 167 11.69 -10.69 -4.26
N SER A 168 11.75 -11.93 -3.77
CA SER A 168 12.57 -12.99 -4.35
C SER A 168 12.15 -13.39 -5.77
N GLY A 169 10.93 -13.06 -6.21
CA GLY A 169 10.52 -13.20 -7.61
C GLY A 169 11.32 -12.30 -8.57
N GLY A 170 12.03 -11.29 -8.06
CA GLY A 170 13.01 -10.53 -8.83
C GLY A 170 14.22 -11.37 -9.29
N LEU A 171 14.57 -12.45 -8.57
CA LEU A 171 15.62 -13.38 -9.01
C LEU A 171 15.22 -14.13 -10.28
N ILE A 172 13.93 -14.45 -10.43
CA ILE A 172 13.40 -15.05 -11.67
C ILE A 172 13.52 -14.05 -12.83
N SER A 173 13.37 -12.74 -12.59
CA SER A 173 13.55 -11.70 -13.61
C SER A 173 15.00 -11.55 -14.07
N ASP A 174 15.96 -11.78 -13.17
CA ASP A 174 17.40 -11.75 -13.48
C ASP A 174 17.83 -13.04 -14.22
N ASP A 175 17.35 -14.21 -13.78
CA ASP A 175 17.60 -15.49 -14.48
C ASP A 175 16.89 -15.53 -15.87
N LEU A 176 15.79 -14.79 -16.06
CA LEU A 176 15.12 -14.61 -17.37
C LEU A 176 15.82 -13.59 -18.28
N ALA A 177 16.78 -12.81 -17.77
CA ALA A 177 17.46 -11.77 -18.57
C ALA A 177 18.31 -12.39 -19.69
N ILE A 178 18.95 -13.53 -19.43
CA ILE A 178 19.80 -14.24 -20.39
C ILE A 178 18.99 -14.84 -21.56
N PRO A 179 17.94 -15.67 -21.33
CA PRO A 179 17.08 -16.14 -22.42
C PRO A 179 16.38 -14.97 -23.13
N GLY A 180 15.96 -13.93 -22.40
CA GLY A 180 15.36 -12.72 -22.98
C GLY A 180 16.32 -11.97 -23.91
N ALA A 181 17.59 -11.85 -23.55
CA ALA A 181 18.61 -11.24 -24.39
C ALA A 181 18.87 -12.05 -25.66
N HIS A 182 18.99 -13.38 -25.55
CA HIS A 182 19.16 -14.27 -26.71
C HIS A 182 17.95 -14.20 -27.67
N ALA A 183 16.72 -14.21 -27.13
CA ALA A 183 15.52 -14.02 -27.95
C ALA A 183 15.53 -12.65 -28.65
N SER A 184 15.91 -11.58 -27.94
CA SER A 184 16.01 -10.24 -28.53
C SER A 184 17.04 -10.17 -29.66
N GLU A 185 18.17 -10.86 -29.53
CA GLU A 185 19.21 -10.93 -30.57
C GLU A 185 18.72 -11.66 -31.82
N VAL A 186 18.05 -12.81 -31.64
CA VAL A 186 17.47 -13.60 -32.73
C VAL A 186 16.38 -12.81 -33.46
N LEU A 187 15.48 -12.14 -32.72
CA LEU A 187 14.42 -11.31 -33.32
C LEU A 187 14.99 -10.09 -34.04
N SER A 188 15.98 -9.40 -33.46
CA SER A 188 16.61 -8.25 -34.09
C SER A 188 17.32 -8.62 -35.40
N ASN A 189 17.87 -9.83 -35.49
CA ASN A 189 18.62 -10.32 -36.64
C ASN A 189 17.87 -11.41 -37.44
N ILE A 190 16.53 -11.37 -37.45
CA ILE A 190 15.71 -12.43 -38.05
C ILE A 190 16.01 -12.69 -39.53
N ARG A 191 16.43 -11.68 -40.28
CA ARG A 191 16.84 -11.82 -41.70
C ARG A 191 18.13 -12.62 -41.86
N THR A 192 19.06 -12.52 -40.89
CA THR A 192 20.32 -13.27 -40.89
C THR A 192 20.07 -14.71 -40.45
N VAL A 193 19.21 -14.90 -39.44
CA VAL A 193 18.82 -16.22 -38.93
C VAL A 193 18.09 -17.05 -40.01
N THR A 194 17.16 -16.42 -40.74
CA THR A 194 16.45 -17.06 -41.87
C THR A 194 17.38 -17.30 -43.06
N ALA A 195 18.29 -16.38 -43.39
CA ALA A 195 19.27 -16.58 -44.45
C ALA A 195 20.26 -17.72 -44.17
N LEU A 196 20.58 -17.98 -42.90
CA LEU A 196 21.44 -19.08 -42.46
C LEU A 196 20.67 -20.38 -42.16
N GLY A 197 19.33 -20.35 -42.17
CA GLY A 197 18.47 -21.52 -41.88
C GLY A 197 18.63 -22.07 -40.45
N ILE A 198 19.08 -21.26 -39.49
CA ILE A 198 19.40 -21.68 -38.12
C ILE A 198 18.25 -21.48 -37.12
N GLU A 199 17.03 -21.22 -37.60
CA GLU A 199 15.84 -20.93 -36.79
C GLU A 199 15.58 -22.03 -35.74
N LYS A 200 15.66 -23.29 -36.16
CA LYS A 200 15.42 -24.45 -35.29
C LYS A 200 16.48 -24.56 -34.20
N ARG A 201 17.75 -24.32 -34.55
CA ARG A 201 18.87 -24.32 -33.61
C ARG A 201 18.77 -23.18 -32.58
N SER A 202 18.36 -21.98 -33.00
CA SER A 202 18.12 -20.86 -32.07
C SER A 202 16.93 -21.12 -31.16
N ALA A 203 15.89 -21.81 -31.64
CA ALA A 203 14.76 -22.23 -30.80
C ALA A 203 15.18 -23.27 -29.76
N ASP A 204 16.01 -24.25 -30.13
CA ASP A 204 16.54 -25.26 -29.20
C ASP A 204 17.41 -24.61 -28.11
N VAL A 205 18.32 -23.71 -28.48
CA VAL A 205 19.17 -22.97 -27.52
C VAL A 205 18.34 -22.11 -26.56
N PHE A 206 17.28 -21.47 -27.04
CA PHE A 206 16.37 -20.72 -26.18
C PHE A 206 15.60 -21.61 -25.21
N ASN A 207 15.25 -22.83 -25.63
CA ASN A 207 14.58 -23.82 -24.78
C ASN A 207 15.51 -24.33 -23.68
N ASP A 208 16.77 -24.62 -24.01
CA ASP A 208 17.80 -25.00 -23.03
C ASP A 208 18.05 -23.88 -22.00
N LEU A 209 18.13 -22.62 -22.46
CA LEU A 209 18.28 -21.44 -21.60
C LEU A 209 17.07 -21.17 -20.69
N LEU A 210 15.89 -21.74 -21.01
CA LEU A 210 14.68 -21.64 -20.21
C LEU A 210 14.57 -22.74 -19.15
N GLU A 211 15.30 -23.85 -19.27
CA GLU A 211 15.23 -24.94 -18.28
C GLU A 211 15.76 -24.51 -16.89
N GLU A 212 16.83 -23.72 -16.83
CA GLU A 212 17.39 -23.19 -15.57
C GLU A 212 16.40 -22.29 -14.79
N PRO A 213 15.77 -21.26 -15.39
CA PRO A 213 14.82 -20.40 -14.68
C PRO A 213 13.50 -21.10 -14.34
N LEU A 214 13.11 -22.16 -15.06
CA LEU A 214 11.84 -22.87 -14.84
C LEU A 214 11.90 -23.95 -13.74
N GLN A 215 13.09 -24.37 -13.32
CA GLN A 215 13.27 -25.42 -12.29
C GLN A 215 13.32 -24.89 -10.84
N LYS A 216 13.34 -23.57 -10.61
CA LYS A 216 13.37 -22.93 -9.28
C LYS A 216 11.99 -22.46 -8.82
#